data_AF-A0A9E8HJF2-F1
#
_entry.id   AF-A0A9E8HJF2-F1
#
_cell.length_a   1.000
_cell.length_b   1.000
_cell.length_c   1.000
_cell.angle_alpha   90.00
_cell.angle_beta   90.00
_cell.angle_gamma   90.00
#
_symmetry.space_group_name_H-M   'P 1'
#
loop_
_entity.id
_entity.type
_entity.pdbx_description
1 polymer ?
#
loop_
_entity_poly.entity_id
_entity_poly.type
_entity_poly.pdbx_seq_one_letter_code
_entity_poly.pdbx_strand_id
1 'polypeptide(L)'
;MSKEIELKMIASPVSVKSGLPELLKKLDVKKVKETWLVNKYFDTHDLLLNKACIALRIREKGGRFIQTLKTKGDTVGGLSQRGEWEWGLSGCKLDVTCLHEGGWPEGIPVAELAEVFETNFKRTSAVVELKGGRAELAVDDGYILAGGVKSPLSEVEIELIDGDAGVLFEVAEIVAHAMSVMVADVSKAEKGYRLVSGGEMKAFSYPLGCVSDSKSVIKELVSRNLSHWLFLVDQFEVRHARLSILELVGVLTTLREVVGIYRSIDGLNDFSYFELFDLEINALGALLDEVVANDCLCDVGRLLSSGRAGVLSVELSRWLRTL
;
A
#
# COMPACT_ATOMS: atom_id res chain seq x y z
N MET A 1 -1.73 -16.55 17.21
CA MET A 1 -0.82 -15.80 16.32
C MET A 1 -1.15 -16.18 14.89
N SER A 2 -1.80 -15.29 14.15
CA SER A 2 -1.91 -15.43 12.69
C SER A 2 -0.86 -14.53 12.05
N LYS A 3 -0.25 -15.03 10.97
CA LYS A 3 0.63 -14.23 10.12
C LYS A 3 -0.25 -13.68 9.01
N GLU A 4 -0.46 -12.37 8.99
CA GLU A 4 -1.17 -11.70 7.89
C GLU A 4 -0.22 -11.60 6.68
N ILE A 5 -0.73 -11.88 5.48
CA ILE A 5 -0.03 -11.67 4.21
C ILE A 5 -1.00 -10.97 3.27
N GLU A 6 -0.70 -9.73 2.90
CA GLU A 6 -1.56 -8.91 2.05
C GLU A 6 -0.75 -8.16 0.98
N LEU A 7 -1.37 -7.88 -0.16
CA LEU A 7 -0.87 -6.93 -1.15
C LEU A 7 -1.76 -5.68 -1.13
N LYS A 8 -1.16 -4.50 -1.04
CA LYS A 8 -1.87 -3.22 -1.01
C LYS A 8 -1.62 -2.40 -2.26
N MET A 9 -2.66 -1.68 -2.68
CA MET A 9 -2.63 -0.76 -3.81
C MET A 9 -3.42 0.50 -3.49
N ILE A 10 -2.88 1.69 -3.76
CA ILE A 10 -3.70 2.90 -3.81
C ILE A 10 -4.54 2.89 -5.08
N ALA A 11 -5.72 3.50 -5.02
CA ALA A 11 -6.66 3.50 -6.13
C ALA A 11 -7.26 4.90 -6.34
N SER A 12 -7.45 5.30 -7.59
CA SER A 12 -8.25 6.49 -7.89
C SER A 12 -9.72 6.24 -7.52
N PRO A 13 -10.34 7.06 -6.66
CA PRO A 13 -11.74 6.86 -6.25
C PRO A 13 -12.72 6.83 -7.44
N VAL A 14 -12.44 7.62 -8.47
CA VAL A 14 -13.23 7.65 -9.71
C VAL A 14 -13.09 6.33 -10.46
N SER A 15 -11.87 5.80 -10.56
CA SER A 15 -11.60 4.55 -11.26
C SER A 15 -12.12 3.32 -10.52
N VAL A 16 -12.10 3.34 -9.18
CA VAL A 16 -12.71 2.29 -8.36
C VAL A 16 -14.21 2.16 -8.69
N LYS A 17 -14.93 3.29 -8.72
CA LYS A 17 -16.37 3.29 -8.99
C LYS A 17 -16.72 2.76 -10.38
N SER A 18 -15.93 3.08 -11.40
CA SER A 18 -16.18 2.61 -12.77
C SER A 18 -15.67 1.19 -13.03
N GLY A 19 -14.52 0.81 -12.47
CA GLY A 19 -13.84 -0.46 -12.75
C GLY A 19 -14.31 -1.64 -11.90
N LEU A 20 -14.85 -1.40 -10.70
CA LEU A 20 -15.24 -2.47 -9.78
C LEU A 20 -16.25 -3.48 -10.37
N PRO A 21 -17.33 -3.07 -11.08
CA PRO A 21 -18.26 -4.04 -11.67
C PRO A 21 -17.59 -4.97 -12.69
N GLU A 22 -16.70 -4.43 -13.53
CA GLU A 22 -15.97 -5.22 -14.52
C GLU A 22 -14.94 -6.14 -13.86
N LEU A 23 -14.24 -5.65 -12.84
CA LEU A 23 -13.29 -6.43 -12.04
C LEU A 23 -13.97 -7.65 -11.41
N LEU A 24 -15.10 -7.45 -10.74
CA LEU A 24 -15.85 -8.53 -10.10
C LEU A 24 -16.34 -9.58 -11.10
N LYS A 25 -16.71 -9.14 -12.32
CA LYS A 25 -17.08 -10.04 -13.41
C LYS A 25 -15.87 -10.83 -13.94
N LYS A 26 -14.72 -10.19 -14.14
CA LYS A 26 -13.47 -10.85 -14.59
C LYS A 26 -12.99 -11.90 -13.60
N LEU A 27 -13.16 -11.63 -12.32
CA LEU A 27 -12.78 -12.54 -11.22
C LEU A 27 -13.84 -13.60 -10.91
N ASP A 28 -14.94 -13.66 -11.68
CA ASP A 28 -16.07 -14.59 -11.48
C ASP A 28 -16.61 -14.59 -10.03
N VAL A 29 -16.63 -13.43 -9.39
CA VAL A 29 -17.05 -13.29 -7.99
C VAL A 29 -18.53 -13.63 -7.84
N LYS A 30 -18.83 -14.60 -6.98
CA LYS A 30 -20.20 -15.06 -6.71
C LYS A 30 -20.92 -14.25 -5.65
N LYS A 31 -20.18 -13.73 -4.67
CA LYS A 31 -20.75 -13.04 -3.51
C LYS A 31 -19.89 -11.84 -3.13
N VAL A 32 -20.54 -10.70 -3.08
CA VAL A 32 -19.96 -9.44 -2.62
C VAL A 32 -20.56 -9.08 -1.27
N LYS A 33 -19.74 -8.57 -0.37
CA LYS A 33 -20.15 -8.04 0.93
C LYS A 33 -19.71 -6.59 1.04
N GLU A 34 -20.68 -5.71 1.27
CA GLU A 34 -20.42 -4.32 1.63
C GLU A 34 -20.55 -4.16 3.14
N THR A 35 -19.63 -3.40 3.75
CA THR A 35 -19.68 -3.12 5.18
C THR A 35 -19.05 -1.76 5.46
N TRP A 36 -19.71 -0.95 6.29
CA TRP A 36 -19.10 0.27 6.84
C TRP A 36 -18.19 -0.10 8.01
N LEU A 37 -16.95 0.38 7.98
CA LEU A 37 -15.95 0.14 9.00
C LEU A 37 -15.47 1.46 9.59
N VAL A 38 -15.57 1.57 10.91
CA VAL A 38 -14.98 2.66 11.72
C VAL A 38 -13.82 2.07 12.49
N ASN A 39 -12.62 2.63 12.35
CA ASN A 39 -11.43 2.13 13.04
C ASN A 39 -10.80 3.26 13.81
N LYS A 40 -10.75 3.15 15.13
CA LYS A 40 -10.09 4.10 16.02
C LYS A 40 -8.70 3.60 16.35
N TYR A 41 -7.68 4.40 16.07
CA TYR A 41 -6.29 4.06 16.36
C TYR A 41 -5.85 4.69 17.66
N PHE A 42 -5.05 3.96 18.43
CA PHE A 42 -4.60 4.36 19.75
C PHE A 42 -3.08 4.38 19.81
N ASP A 43 -2.53 5.40 20.46
CA ASP A 43 -1.10 5.53 20.73
C ASP A 43 -0.87 6.37 22.00
N THR A 44 0.36 6.45 22.48
CA THR A 44 0.75 7.40 23.51
C THR A 44 0.89 8.80 22.93
N HIS A 45 0.94 9.83 23.78
CA HIS A 45 1.13 11.22 23.33
C HIS A 45 2.39 11.40 22.47
N ASP A 46 3.47 10.68 22.82
CA ASP A 46 4.75 10.71 22.11
C ASP A 46 4.82 9.75 20.91
N LEU A 47 3.69 9.12 20.53
CA LEU A 47 3.55 8.19 19.42
C LEU A 47 4.53 7.01 19.50
N LEU A 48 4.66 6.40 20.68
CA LEU A 48 5.64 5.34 20.91
C LEU A 48 5.33 4.06 20.11
N LEU A 49 4.05 3.71 19.87
CA LEU A 49 3.71 2.56 19.03
C LEU A 49 4.09 2.83 17.58
N ASN A 50 3.79 4.02 17.06
CA ASN A 50 4.22 4.42 15.71
C ASN A 50 5.74 4.34 15.53
N LYS A 51 6.51 4.85 16.51
CA LYS A 51 7.98 4.77 16.51
C LYS A 51 8.48 3.32 16.52
N ALA A 52 7.73 2.41 17.13
CA ALA A 52 8.01 0.97 17.11
C ALA A 52 7.43 0.24 15.88
N CYS A 53 6.80 0.95 14.94
CA CYS A 53 6.08 0.40 13.77
C CYS A 53 4.96 -0.57 14.18
N ILE A 54 4.24 -0.26 15.25
CA ILE A 54 3.13 -1.04 15.79
C ILE A 54 1.84 -0.21 15.66
N ALA A 55 0.74 -0.86 15.29
CA ALA A 55 -0.56 -0.23 15.20
C ALA A 55 -1.56 -0.96 16.09
N LEU A 56 -2.20 -0.21 17.00
CA LEU A 56 -3.29 -0.67 17.84
C LEU A 56 -4.58 0.04 17.43
N ARG A 57 -5.64 -0.73 17.16
CA ARG A 57 -6.95 -0.17 16.81
C ARG A 57 -8.11 -0.90 17.45
N ILE A 58 -9.23 -0.22 17.56
CA ILE A 58 -10.57 -0.83 17.70
C ILE A 58 -11.34 -0.59 16.42
N ARG A 59 -11.81 -1.66 15.79
CA ARG A 59 -12.69 -1.65 14.63
C ARG A 59 -14.13 -1.90 15.08
N GLU A 60 -15.03 -1.01 14.72
CA GLU A 60 -16.47 -1.24 14.77
C GLU A 60 -16.97 -1.78 13.42
N LYS A 61 -17.70 -2.90 13.46
CA LYS A 61 -18.28 -3.56 12.29
C LYS A 61 -19.66 -4.11 12.64
N GLY A 62 -20.71 -3.41 12.23
CA GLY A 62 -22.10 -3.85 12.43
C GLY A 62 -22.45 -4.06 13.92
N GLY A 63 -22.08 -3.11 14.78
CA GLY A 63 -22.32 -3.17 16.22
C GLY A 63 -21.40 -4.12 17.01
N ARG A 64 -20.41 -4.74 16.36
CA ARG A 64 -19.36 -5.53 17.01
C ARG A 64 -18.06 -4.74 17.05
N PHE A 65 -17.29 -4.92 18.11
CA PHE A 65 -16.00 -4.28 18.31
C PHE A 65 -14.88 -5.32 18.30
N ILE A 66 -13.83 -5.05 17.55
CA ILE A 66 -12.65 -5.91 17.43
C ILE A 66 -11.43 -5.06 17.74
N GLN A 67 -10.67 -5.44 18.76
CA GLN A 67 -9.34 -4.88 19.02
C GLN A 67 -8.32 -5.62 18.15
N THR A 68 -7.47 -4.88 17.46
CA THR A 68 -6.39 -5.45 16.63
C THR A 68 -5.06 -4.84 17.03
N LEU A 69 -4.05 -5.68 17.27
CA LEU A 69 -2.65 -5.29 17.38
C LEU A 69 -1.89 -5.83 16.17
N LYS A 70 -1.26 -4.93 15.40
CA LYS A 70 -0.37 -5.27 14.29
C LYS A 70 1.05 -4.86 14.66
N THR A 71 2.00 -5.79 14.60
CA THR A 71 3.41 -5.50 14.91
C THR A 71 4.17 -5.00 13.69
N LYS A 72 5.42 -4.60 13.91
CA LYS A 72 6.37 -4.42 12.81
C LYS A 72 6.42 -5.69 11.97
N GLY A 73 6.49 -5.49 10.66
CA GLY A 73 6.63 -6.54 9.67
C GLY A 73 7.42 -6.05 8.47
N ASP A 74 7.52 -6.90 7.46
CA ASP A 74 8.22 -6.60 6.23
C ASP A 74 7.20 -6.13 5.19
N THR A 75 7.52 -5.04 4.49
CA THR A 75 6.73 -4.57 3.34
C THR A 75 7.67 -4.21 2.21
N VAL A 76 7.51 -4.88 1.07
CA VAL A 76 8.28 -4.59 -0.15
C VAL A 76 7.37 -4.81 -1.35
N GLY A 77 7.27 -3.82 -2.23
CA GLY A 77 6.46 -3.93 -3.44
C GLY A 77 4.98 -4.20 -3.11
N GLY A 78 4.48 -3.53 -2.07
CA GLY A 78 3.13 -3.62 -1.53
C GLY A 78 2.76 -4.93 -0.87
N LEU A 79 3.60 -5.96 -0.94
CA LEU A 79 3.42 -7.21 -0.21
C LEU A 79 3.86 -7.00 1.23
N SER A 80 2.91 -7.13 2.15
CA SER A 80 3.12 -6.90 3.57
C SER A 80 2.90 -8.17 4.35
N GLN A 81 3.82 -8.44 5.28
CA GLN A 81 3.74 -9.61 6.15
C GLN A 81 4.10 -9.23 7.58
N ARG A 82 3.18 -9.50 8.52
CA ARG A 82 3.32 -9.08 9.92
C ARG A 82 2.59 -10.00 10.88
N GLY A 83 2.90 -9.86 12.16
CA GLY A 83 2.08 -10.45 13.22
C GLY A 83 0.80 -9.65 13.42
N GLU A 84 -0.32 -10.35 13.54
CA GLU A 84 -1.61 -9.77 13.88
C GLU A 84 -2.31 -10.59 14.97
N TRP A 85 -2.94 -9.87 15.89
CA TRP A 85 -3.78 -10.42 16.94
C TRP A 85 -5.10 -9.66 16.98
N GLU A 86 -6.19 -10.40 16.97
CA GLU A 86 -7.55 -9.85 17.06
C GLU A 86 -8.28 -10.40 18.29
N TRP A 87 -8.95 -9.50 19.01
CA TRP A 87 -9.77 -9.84 20.17
C TRP A 87 -11.15 -9.20 20.03
N GLY A 88 -12.21 -9.98 20.24
CA GLY A 88 -13.56 -9.45 20.31
C GLY A 88 -13.75 -8.65 21.60
N LEU A 89 -14.37 -7.47 21.50
CA LEU A 89 -14.69 -6.60 22.62
C LEU A 89 -16.19 -6.50 22.84
N SER A 90 -16.60 -6.26 24.09
CA SER A 90 -18.00 -5.98 24.46
C SER A 90 -18.43 -4.54 24.15
N GLY A 91 -17.48 -3.64 23.89
CA GLY A 91 -17.71 -2.23 23.59
C GLY A 91 -16.49 -1.54 22.99
N CYS A 92 -16.62 -0.25 22.68
CA CYS A 92 -15.56 0.56 22.11
C CYS A 92 -14.58 1.09 23.17
N LYS A 93 -13.92 0.17 23.87
CA LYS A 93 -12.90 0.47 24.88
C LYS A 93 -11.79 -0.57 24.82
N LEU A 94 -10.54 -0.13 24.87
CA LEU A 94 -9.39 -1.03 24.85
C LEU A 94 -9.45 -2.01 26.02
N ASP A 95 -9.22 -3.28 25.72
CA ASP A 95 -8.90 -4.28 26.72
C ASP A 95 -7.38 -4.48 26.75
N VAL A 96 -6.76 -3.81 27.72
CA VAL A 96 -5.32 -3.80 27.92
C VAL A 96 -4.77 -5.14 28.38
N THR A 97 -5.62 -5.99 28.98
CA THR A 97 -5.19 -7.28 29.53
C THR A 97 -4.78 -8.25 28.41
N CYS A 98 -5.47 -8.19 27.27
CA CYS A 98 -5.19 -8.99 26.08
C CYS A 98 -3.86 -8.63 25.39
N LEU A 99 -3.35 -7.41 25.59
CA LEU A 99 -2.15 -6.93 24.89
C LEU A 99 -0.88 -7.67 25.34
N HIS A 100 -0.83 -8.11 26.59
CA HIS A 100 0.32 -8.85 27.13
C HIS A 100 0.55 -10.21 26.44
N GLU A 101 -0.48 -10.78 25.80
CA GLU A 101 -0.38 -12.03 25.04
C GLU A 101 0.04 -11.81 23.56
N GLY A 102 0.02 -10.56 23.08
CA GLY A 102 0.07 -10.20 21.67
C GLY A 102 1.42 -9.70 21.13
N GLY A 103 2.50 -9.81 21.92
CA GLY A 103 3.81 -9.23 21.52
C GLY A 103 3.89 -7.73 21.75
N TRP A 104 3.25 -7.23 22.81
CA TRP A 104 3.36 -5.82 23.24
C TRP A 104 4.83 -5.42 23.46
N PRO A 105 5.26 -4.26 22.94
CA PRO A 105 6.64 -3.82 23.06
C PRO A 105 6.99 -3.41 24.50
N GLU A 106 8.22 -3.69 24.92
CA GLU A 106 8.73 -3.22 26.21
C GLU A 106 8.78 -1.68 26.26
N GLY A 107 8.52 -1.13 27.45
CA GLY A 107 8.65 0.31 27.69
C GLY A 107 7.50 1.19 27.19
N ILE A 108 6.43 0.62 26.61
CA ILE A 108 5.24 1.40 26.24
C ILE A 108 4.16 1.28 27.32
N PRO A 109 3.83 2.38 28.02
CA PRO A 109 2.85 2.38 29.10
C PRO A 109 1.43 2.33 28.56
N VAL A 110 0.76 1.20 28.77
CA VAL A 110 -0.61 0.97 28.27
C VAL A 110 -1.63 1.96 28.85
N ALA A 111 -1.36 2.51 30.05
CA ALA A 111 -2.20 3.50 30.71
C ALA A 111 -2.22 4.87 30.02
N GLU A 112 -1.26 5.16 29.13
CA GLU A 112 -1.14 6.44 28.42
C GLU A 112 -1.75 6.40 27.01
N LEU A 113 -2.35 5.27 26.60
CA LEU A 113 -2.96 5.13 25.29
C LEU A 113 -4.21 6.00 25.17
N ALA A 114 -4.23 6.83 24.14
CA ALA A 114 -5.36 7.65 23.76
C ALA A 114 -5.67 7.48 22.27
N GLU A 115 -6.91 7.78 21.88
CA GLU A 115 -7.29 7.83 20.47
C GLU A 115 -6.52 8.94 19.76
N VAL A 116 -5.86 8.60 18.65
CA VAL A 116 -5.02 9.55 17.88
C VAL A 116 -5.67 9.97 16.56
N PHE A 117 -6.33 9.03 15.88
CA PHE A 117 -7.06 9.26 14.63
C PHE A 117 -8.01 8.10 14.37
N GLU A 118 -8.88 8.27 13.38
CA GLU A 118 -9.75 7.21 12.89
C GLU A 118 -9.69 7.05 11.37
N THR A 119 -10.01 5.85 10.89
CA THR A 119 -10.24 5.57 9.46
C THR A 119 -11.65 5.04 9.26
N ASN A 120 -12.42 5.71 8.41
CA ASN A 120 -13.84 5.47 8.18
C ASN A 120 -14.09 5.21 6.70
N PHE A 121 -14.54 4.02 6.34
CA PHE A 121 -14.71 3.67 4.94
C PHE A 121 -15.74 2.58 4.72
N LYS A 122 -16.30 2.57 3.51
CA LYS A 122 -17.06 1.45 2.99
C LYS A 122 -16.09 0.44 2.42
N ARG A 123 -16.07 -0.77 2.99
CA ARG A 123 -15.36 -1.92 2.42
C ARG A 123 -16.31 -2.72 1.54
N THR A 124 -15.92 -2.92 0.29
CA THR A 124 -16.53 -3.90 -0.62
C THR A 124 -15.59 -5.08 -0.73
N SER A 125 -16.01 -6.25 -0.27
CA SER A 125 -15.17 -7.44 -0.12
C SER A 125 -15.74 -8.65 -0.85
N ALA A 126 -14.85 -9.47 -1.39
CA ALA A 126 -15.19 -10.73 -2.05
C ALA A 126 -14.06 -11.74 -1.89
N VAL A 127 -14.42 -13.02 -1.76
CA VAL A 127 -13.44 -14.12 -1.87
C VAL A 127 -13.25 -14.42 -3.35
N VAL A 128 -11.99 -14.44 -3.77
CA VAL A 128 -11.55 -14.79 -5.12
C VAL A 128 -10.85 -16.14 -5.06
N GLU A 129 -11.22 -17.04 -5.96
CA GLU A 129 -10.64 -18.37 -6.06
C GLU A 129 -9.91 -18.50 -7.40
N LEU A 130 -8.60 -18.74 -7.35
CA LEU A 130 -7.75 -19.01 -8.50
C LEU A 130 -7.09 -20.38 -8.33
N LYS A 131 -6.48 -20.92 -9.39
CA LYS A 131 -5.87 -22.27 -9.36
C LYS A 131 -4.78 -22.41 -8.28
N GLY A 132 -4.11 -21.32 -7.89
CA GLY A 132 -3.02 -21.29 -6.92
C GLY A 132 -3.41 -20.99 -5.46
N GLY A 133 -4.67 -20.67 -5.17
CA GLY A 133 -5.11 -20.32 -3.83
C GLY A 133 -6.38 -19.48 -3.76
N ARG A 134 -6.67 -18.98 -2.57
CA ARG A 134 -7.80 -18.09 -2.31
C ARG A 134 -7.33 -16.81 -1.65
N ALA A 135 -7.93 -15.69 -2.05
CA ALA A 135 -7.65 -14.39 -1.48
C ALA A 135 -8.96 -13.64 -1.18
N GLU A 136 -8.96 -12.80 -0.16
CA GLU A 136 -9.98 -11.77 0.03
C GLU A 136 -9.55 -10.52 -0.75
N LEU A 137 -10.32 -10.15 -1.76
CA LEU A 137 -10.23 -8.84 -2.40
C LEU A 137 -11.08 -7.86 -1.58
N ALA A 138 -10.49 -6.78 -1.10
CA ALA A 138 -11.17 -5.70 -0.40
C ALA A 138 -10.90 -4.37 -1.08
N VAL A 139 -11.96 -3.63 -1.38
CA VAL A 139 -11.91 -2.27 -1.92
C VAL A 139 -12.48 -1.32 -0.88
N ASP A 140 -11.64 -0.40 -0.42
CA ASP A 140 -11.97 0.55 0.63
C ASP A 140 -12.11 1.96 0.04
N ASP A 141 -13.25 2.60 0.27
CA ASP A 141 -13.55 3.98 -0.15
C ASP A 141 -14.08 4.79 1.04
N GLY A 142 -13.39 5.86 1.41
CA GLY A 142 -13.71 6.66 2.58
C GLY A 142 -12.66 7.72 2.92
N TYR A 143 -12.36 7.87 4.21
CA TYR A 143 -11.45 8.90 4.71
C TYR A 143 -10.74 8.52 6.01
N ILE A 144 -9.64 9.21 6.27
CA ILE A 144 -8.95 9.28 7.55
C ILE A 144 -9.33 10.60 8.23
N LEU A 145 -9.62 10.59 9.53
CA LEU A 145 -9.91 11.77 10.34
C LEU A 145 -8.91 11.87 11.49
N ALA A 146 -8.19 12.99 11.59
CA ALA A 146 -7.32 13.31 12.71
C ALA A 146 -7.46 14.78 13.08
N GLY A 147 -7.68 15.10 14.35
CA GLY A 147 -7.79 16.49 14.81
C GLY A 147 -8.84 17.34 14.07
N GLY A 148 -9.91 16.73 13.57
CA GLY A 148 -10.94 17.39 12.75
C GLY A 148 -10.62 17.54 11.26
N VAL A 149 -9.41 17.21 10.83
CA VAL A 149 -8.97 17.23 9.42
C VAL A 149 -9.27 15.88 8.77
N LYS A 150 -9.85 15.91 7.56
CA LYS A 150 -10.13 14.72 6.76
C LYS A 150 -9.16 14.58 5.60
N SER A 151 -8.64 13.38 5.38
CA SER A 151 -7.88 13.00 4.19
C SER A 151 -8.58 11.84 3.45
N PRO A 152 -8.75 11.90 2.12
CA PRO A 152 -9.35 10.80 1.35
C PRO A 152 -8.61 9.48 1.53
N LEU A 153 -9.36 8.37 1.51
CA LEU A 153 -8.84 7.01 1.54
C LEU A 153 -9.51 6.21 0.44
N SER A 154 -8.71 5.71 -0.51
CA SER A 154 -9.18 4.85 -1.60
C SER A 154 -8.08 3.86 -1.94
N GLU A 155 -8.31 2.59 -1.63
CA GLU A 155 -7.32 1.54 -1.80
C GLU A 155 -7.93 0.17 -2.03
N VAL A 156 -7.13 -0.72 -2.62
CA VAL A 156 -7.41 -2.13 -2.82
C VAL A 156 -6.43 -2.92 -1.96
N GLU A 157 -6.96 -3.82 -1.13
CA GLU A 157 -6.20 -4.81 -0.38
C GLU A 157 -6.54 -6.20 -0.91
N ILE A 158 -5.52 -7.06 -1.04
CA ILE A 158 -5.67 -8.45 -1.45
C ILE A 158 -5.00 -9.29 -0.37
N GLU A 159 -5.80 -9.93 0.49
CA GLU A 159 -5.30 -10.69 1.64
C GLU A 159 -5.34 -12.19 1.35
N LEU A 160 -4.26 -12.90 1.70
CA LEU A 160 -4.17 -14.34 1.48
C LEU A 160 -5.06 -15.10 2.48
N ILE A 161 -5.99 -15.92 1.97
CA ILE A 161 -6.80 -16.82 2.79
C ILE A 161 -6.12 -18.19 2.89
N ASP A 162 -5.66 -18.71 1.74
CA ASP A 162 -5.02 -20.02 1.61
C ASP A 162 -4.21 -20.12 0.30
N GLY A 163 -3.18 -20.95 0.28
CA GLY A 163 -2.27 -21.11 -0.87
C GLY A 163 -0.95 -20.31 -0.76
N ASP A 164 -0.33 -20.01 -1.90
CA ASP A 164 0.92 -19.23 -1.95
C ASP A 164 0.65 -17.74 -2.26
N ALA A 165 1.54 -16.86 -1.77
CA ALA A 165 1.46 -15.43 -2.00
C ALA A 165 1.50 -15.02 -3.49
N GLY A 166 1.88 -15.90 -4.42
CA GLY A 166 1.76 -15.69 -5.87
C GLY A 166 0.33 -15.36 -6.31
N VAL A 167 -0.69 -15.96 -5.65
CA VAL A 167 -2.10 -15.69 -5.98
C VAL A 167 -2.47 -14.21 -5.79
N LEU A 168 -1.82 -13.52 -4.85
CA LEU A 168 -2.07 -12.09 -4.59
C LEU A 168 -1.65 -11.25 -5.80
N PHE A 169 -0.53 -11.60 -6.43
CA PHE A 169 -0.05 -10.90 -7.62
C PHE A 169 -0.89 -11.24 -8.84
N GLU A 170 -1.41 -12.47 -8.97
CA GLU A 170 -2.35 -12.81 -10.06
C GLU A 170 -3.63 -11.96 -9.97
N VAL A 171 -4.20 -11.83 -8.76
CA VAL A 171 -5.36 -10.95 -8.54
C VAL A 171 -5.00 -9.48 -8.79
N ALA A 172 -3.84 -9.02 -8.32
CA ALA A 172 -3.38 -7.63 -8.49
C ALA A 172 -3.18 -7.24 -9.95
N GLU A 173 -2.70 -8.16 -10.78
CA GLU A 173 -2.58 -7.94 -12.22
C GLU A 173 -3.97 -7.72 -12.84
N ILE A 174 -4.97 -8.53 -12.46
CA ILE A 174 -6.35 -8.36 -12.94
C ILE A 174 -6.93 -7.02 -12.46
N VAL A 175 -6.64 -6.61 -11.23
CA VAL A 175 -7.02 -5.29 -10.68
C VAL A 175 -6.37 -4.16 -11.50
N ALA A 176 -5.06 -4.24 -11.75
CA ALA A 176 -4.30 -3.22 -12.49
C ALA A 176 -4.79 -3.03 -13.93
N HIS A 177 -5.34 -4.09 -14.55
CA HIS A 177 -5.96 -4.00 -15.87
C HIS A 177 -7.43 -3.53 -15.85
N ALA A 178 -8.07 -3.48 -14.69
CA ALA A 178 -9.47 -3.08 -14.55
C ALA A 178 -9.66 -1.64 -14.03
N MET A 179 -8.66 -1.08 -13.34
CA MET A 179 -8.73 0.25 -12.75
C MET A 179 -7.35 0.89 -12.57
N SER A 180 -7.33 2.22 -12.45
CA SER A 180 -6.15 3.03 -12.16
C SER A 180 -5.73 2.85 -10.70
N VAL A 181 -4.82 1.92 -10.49
CA VAL A 181 -4.21 1.59 -9.19
C VAL A 181 -2.70 1.65 -9.28
N MET A 182 -2.06 1.67 -8.11
CA MET A 182 -0.61 1.57 -7.96
C MET A 182 -0.32 0.77 -6.69
N VAL A 183 0.62 -0.17 -6.75
CA VAL A 183 1.11 -0.88 -5.55
C VAL A 183 1.53 0.13 -4.47
N ALA A 184 1.33 -0.21 -3.18
CA ALA A 184 1.57 0.71 -2.08
C ALA A 184 2.21 0.04 -0.86
N ASP A 185 3.36 0.58 -0.42
CA ASP A 185 4.03 0.12 0.81
C ASP A 185 3.40 0.73 2.08
N VAL A 186 2.85 1.94 1.97
CA VAL A 186 2.32 2.71 3.10
C VAL A 186 1.00 2.14 3.61
N SER A 187 0.90 1.89 4.92
CA SER A 187 -0.33 1.43 5.59
C SER A 187 -1.31 2.57 5.90
N LYS A 188 -2.59 2.22 6.11
CA LYS A 188 -3.60 3.16 6.65
C LYS A 188 -3.14 3.83 7.95
N ALA A 189 -2.44 3.10 8.81
CA ALA A 189 -1.92 3.63 10.07
C ALA A 189 -0.86 4.71 9.81
N GLU A 190 0.10 4.46 8.93
CA GLU A 190 1.12 5.44 8.55
C GLU A 190 0.53 6.69 7.91
N LYS A 191 -0.49 6.54 7.04
CA LYS A 191 -1.24 7.69 6.49
C LYS A 191 -1.94 8.48 7.60
N GLY A 192 -2.49 7.81 8.61
CA GLY A 192 -3.08 8.43 9.80
C GLY A 192 -2.09 9.22 10.63
N TYR A 193 -0.93 8.65 10.96
CA TYR A 193 0.11 9.37 11.70
C TYR A 193 0.69 10.56 10.93
N ARG A 194 0.77 10.47 9.60
CA ARG A 194 1.14 11.62 8.75
C ARG A 194 0.13 12.75 8.89
N LEU A 195 -1.16 12.43 8.89
CA LEU A 195 -2.23 13.42 9.09
C LEU A 195 -2.19 14.05 10.48
N VAL A 196 -1.93 13.25 11.53
CA VAL A 196 -1.73 13.73 12.91
C VAL A 196 -0.56 14.71 12.99
N SER A 197 0.52 14.46 12.24
CA SER A 197 1.73 15.30 12.22
C SER A 197 1.60 16.53 11.31
N GLY A 198 0.38 16.93 10.93
CA GLY A 198 0.14 18.10 10.09
C GLY A 198 0.58 17.95 8.63
N GLY A 199 0.76 16.71 8.15
CA GLY A 199 1.21 16.45 6.79
C GLY A 199 2.71 16.59 6.58
N GLU A 200 3.53 16.60 7.65
CA GLU A 200 4.98 16.59 7.50
C GLU A 200 5.46 15.42 6.62
N MET A 201 6.02 15.77 5.45
CA MET A 201 6.64 14.80 4.56
C MET A 201 7.95 14.31 5.17
N LYS A 202 8.02 13.01 5.48
CA LYS A 202 9.29 12.37 5.81
C LYS A 202 10.16 12.31 4.57
N ALA A 203 11.46 12.53 4.71
CA ALA A 203 12.39 12.22 3.63
C ALA A 203 12.34 10.71 3.33
N PHE A 204 12.46 10.33 2.06
CA PHE A 204 12.61 8.93 1.68
C PHE A 204 13.85 8.35 2.34
N SER A 205 13.69 7.21 3.00
CA SER A 205 14.78 6.48 3.65
C SER A 205 14.63 5.00 3.36
N TYR A 206 15.74 4.36 2.98
CA TYR A 206 15.81 2.94 2.70
C TYR A 206 17.15 2.40 3.21
N PRO A 207 17.16 1.46 4.16
CA PRO A 207 18.40 0.92 4.69
C PRO A 207 19.05 0.03 3.64
N LEU A 208 20.22 0.42 3.12
CA LEU A 208 21.03 -0.44 2.27
C LEU A 208 22.00 -1.24 3.14
N GLY A 209 21.89 -2.56 3.10
CA GLY A 209 22.83 -3.46 3.78
C GLY A 209 24.19 -3.55 3.08
N CYS A 210 25.19 -4.10 3.76
CA CYS A 210 26.41 -4.56 3.10
C CYS A 210 26.09 -5.86 2.35
N VAL A 211 25.99 -5.76 1.03
CA VAL A 211 25.67 -6.90 0.16
C VAL A 211 26.94 -7.46 -0.48
N SER A 212 27.07 -8.79 -0.53
CA SER A 212 28.34 -9.45 -0.88
C SER A 212 28.43 -9.98 -2.32
N ASP A 213 27.31 -10.11 -3.03
CA ASP A 213 27.25 -10.62 -4.40
C ASP A 213 26.41 -9.72 -5.33
N SER A 214 26.69 -9.79 -6.63
CA SER A 214 26.09 -8.90 -7.63
C SER A 214 24.58 -9.05 -7.77
N LYS A 215 24.02 -10.27 -7.60
CA LYS A 215 22.57 -10.49 -7.73
C LYS A 215 21.82 -9.83 -6.58
N SER A 216 22.29 -10.06 -5.36
CA SER A 216 21.74 -9.42 -4.17
C SER A 216 21.87 -7.88 -4.23
N VAL A 217 22.98 -7.35 -4.76
CA VAL A 217 23.14 -5.89 -4.94
C VAL A 217 22.08 -5.34 -5.88
N ILE A 218 21.84 -5.99 -7.03
CA ILE A 218 20.80 -5.52 -7.95
C ILE A 218 19.41 -5.67 -7.34
N LYS A 219 19.12 -6.79 -6.68
CA LYS A 219 17.85 -6.98 -5.97
C LYS A 219 17.56 -5.84 -5.00
N GLU A 220 18.56 -5.45 -4.22
CA GLU A 220 18.47 -4.34 -3.27
C GLU A 220 18.26 -2.99 -3.98
N LEU A 221 18.97 -2.74 -5.08
CA LEU A 221 18.79 -1.52 -5.87
C LEU A 221 17.39 -1.45 -6.51
N VAL A 222 16.87 -2.56 -7.02
CA VAL A 222 15.50 -2.64 -7.54
C VAL A 222 14.52 -2.38 -6.41
N SER A 223 14.67 -3.06 -5.27
CA SER A 223 13.77 -2.89 -4.11
C SER A 223 13.77 -1.45 -3.60
N ARG A 224 14.94 -0.83 -3.42
CA ARG A 224 15.06 0.58 -3.00
C ARG A 224 14.33 1.51 -3.96
N ASN A 225 14.63 1.41 -5.26
CA ASN A 225 14.08 2.37 -6.22
C ASN A 225 12.58 2.10 -6.49
N LEU A 226 12.11 0.86 -6.36
CA LEU A 226 10.69 0.54 -6.35
C LEU A 226 10.01 1.22 -5.16
N SER A 227 10.50 0.99 -3.93
CA SER A 227 9.93 1.65 -2.74
C SER A 227 10.01 3.18 -2.82
N HIS A 228 11.05 3.74 -3.46
CA HIS A 228 11.14 5.18 -3.70
C HIS A 228 10.06 5.66 -4.68
N TRP A 229 9.83 4.93 -5.77
CA TRP A 229 8.77 5.23 -6.71
C TRP A 229 7.39 5.17 -6.05
N LEU A 230 7.10 4.10 -5.29
CA LEU A 230 5.85 3.97 -4.55
C LEU A 230 5.67 5.10 -3.52
N PHE A 231 6.74 5.47 -2.82
CA PHE A 231 6.75 6.58 -1.87
C PHE A 231 6.42 7.91 -2.53
N LEU A 232 7.03 8.23 -3.68
CA LEU A 232 6.78 9.49 -4.39
C LEU A 232 5.34 9.60 -4.88
N VAL A 233 4.74 8.50 -5.32
CA VAL A 233 3.32 8.48 -5.72
C VAL A 233 2.41 8.68 -4.50
N ASP A 234 2.70 8.06 -3.36
CA ASP A 234 1.91 8.22 -2.13
C ASP A 234 2.00 9.64 -1.53
N GLN A 235 3.14 10.32 -1.66
CA GLN A 235 3.33 11.72 -1.25
C GLN A 235 2.94 12.74 -2.33
N PHE A 236 2.37 12.30 -3.46
CA PHE A 236 2.17 13.20 -4.58
C PHE A 236 1.13 14.27 -4.25
N GLU A 237 1.60 15.51 -4.12
CA GLU A 237 0.78 16.66 -3.81
C GLU A 237 0.66 17.61 -5.01
N VAL A 238 -0.56 18.06 -5.26
CA VAL A 238 -0.89 18.97 -6.38
C VAL A 238 -0.03 20.25 -6.35
N ARG A 239 0.29 20.77 -5.16
CA ARG A 239 1.08 22.01 -4.99
C ARG A 239 2.55 21.86 -5.43
N HIS A 240 3.06 20.64 -5.44
CA HIS A 240 4.46 20.33 -5.74
C HIS A 240 4.61 19.47 -7.01
N ALA A 241 3.54 19.35 -7.79
CA ALA A 241 3.44 18.43 -8.93
C ALA A 241 4.65 18.47 -9.87
N ARG A 242 5.17 19.66 -10.20
CA ARG A 242 6.35 19.80 -11.08
C ARG A 242 7.59 19.06 -10.55
N LEU A 243 7.95 19.30 -9.29
CA LEU A 243 9.12 18.67 -8.67
C LEU A 243 8.88 17.17 -8.47
N SER A 244 7.68 16.79 -8.03
CA SER A 244 7.32 15.38 -7.85
C SER A 244 7.37 14.60 -9.16
N ILE A 245 6.88 15.15 -10.28
CA ILE A 245 6.95 14.49 -11.60
C ILE A 245 8.42 14.35 -12.05
N LEU A 246 9.26 15.37 -11.85
CA LEU A 246 10.69 15.28 -12.15
C LEU A 246 11.39 14.16 -11.36
N GLU A 247 11.09 14.03 -10.08
CA GLU A 247 11.63 12.95 -9.23
C GLU A 247 11.11 11.57 -9.66
N LEU A 248 9.82 11.47 -10.04
CA LEU A 248 9.22 10.25 -10.59
C LEU A 248 9.91 9.81 -11.88
N VAL A 249 10.20 10.74 -12.80
CA VAL A 249 10.96 10.45 -14.03
C VAL A 249 12.36 9.95 -13.69
N GLY A 250 13.05 10.60 -12.76
CA GLY A 250 14.40 10.21 -12.33
C GLY A 250 14.46 8.81 -11.71
N VAL A 251 13.52 8.48 -10.82
CA VAL A 251 13.50 7.16 -10.18
C VAL A 251 13.12 6.04 -11.16
N LEU A 252 12.17 6.30 -12.07
CA LEU A 252 11.80 5.32 -13.10
C LEU A 252 12.92 5.10 -14.10
N THR A 253 13.64 6.15 -14.49
CA THR A 253 14.84 6.02 -15.33
C THR A 253 15.90 5.17 -14.62
N THR A 254 16.11 5.40 -13.33
CA THR A 254 17.05 4.58 -12.53
C THR A 254 16.61 3.12 -12.45
N LEU A 255 15.33 2.86 -12.19
CA LEU A 255 14.78 1.50 -12.19
C LEU A 255 14.99 0.81 -13.54
N ARG A 256 14.65 1.48 -14.64
CA ARG A 256 14.84 0.98 -15.99
C ARG A 256 16.27 0.55 -16.23
N GLU A 257 17.25 1.39 -15.89
CA GLU A 257 18.67 1.07 -16.08
C GLU A 257 19.11 -0.11 -15.20
N VAL A 258 18.72 -0.14 -13.92
CA VAL A 258 19.07 -1.23 -13.00
C VAL A 258 18.48 -2.57 -13.47
N VAL A 259 17.20 -2.59 -13.87
CA VAL A 259 16.54 -3.78 -14.43
C VAL A 259 17.20 -4.20 -15.73
N GLY A 260 17.56 -3.25 -16.60
CA GLY A 260 18.23 -3.51 -17.87
C GLY A 260 19.62 -4.14 -17.68
N ILE A 261 20.37 -3.71 -16.67
CA ILE A 261 21.66 -4.31 -16.30
C ILE A 261 21.47 -5.75 -15.83
N TYR A 262 20.41 -6.05 -15.06
CA TYR A 262 20.17 -7.40 -14.55
C TYR A 262 20.07 -8.45 -15.66
N ARG A 263 19.50 -8.10 -16.81
CA ARG A 263 19.42 -8.98 -18.00
C ARG A 263 20.80 -9.50 -18.44
N SER A 264 21.86 -8.71 -18.25
CA SER A 264 23.23 -9.13 -18.55
C SER A 264 23.83 -10.08 -17.50
N ILE A 265 23.29 -10.09 -16.28
CA ILE A 265 23.72 -10.95 -15.17
C ILE A 265 22.98 -12.29 -15.18
N ASP A 266 21.68 -12.28 -15.44
CA ASP A 266 20.84 -13.47 -15.44
C ASP A 266 19.79 -13.40 -16.55
N GLY A 267 20.22 -13.68 -17.79
CA GLY A 267 19.38 -13.59 -18.97
C GLY A 267 18.20 -14.58 -19.02
N LEU A 268 18.14 -15.55 -18.09
CA LEU A 268 16.99 -16.47 -17.96
C LEU A 268 15.86 -15.88 -17.11
N ASN A 269 16.14 -14.87 -16.30
CA ASN A 269 15.18 -14.18 -15.44
C ASN A 269 14.95 -12.72 -15.91
N ASP A 270 14.68 -12.56 -17.20
CA ASP A 270 14.42 -11.25 -17.82
C ASP A 270 13.07 -10.67 -17.38
N PHE A 271 12.97 -9.34 -17.33
CA PHE A 271 11.75 -8.65 -16.95
C PHE A 271 10.86 -8.41 -18.18
N SER A 272 9.82 -9.22 -18.37
CA SER A 272 8.97 -9.23 -19.56
C SER A 272 8.27 -7.91 -19.89
N TYR A 273 8.12 -7.01 -18.92
CA TYR A 273 7.39 -5.74 -19.07
C TYR A 273 8.32 -4.52 -19.22
N PHE A 274 9.58 -4.74 -19.64
CA PHE A 274 10.61 -3.71 -19.72
C PHE A 274 10.18 -2.46 -20.52
N GLU A 275 9.46 -2.63 -21.63
CA GLU A 275 8.97 -1.53 -22.48
C GLU A 275 8.03 -0.56 -21.74
N LEU A 276 7.35 -1.00 -20.66
CA LEU A 276 6.47 -0.14 -19.89
C LEU A 276 7.24 0.99 -19.18
N PHE A 277 8.54 0.81 -18.87
CA PHE A 277 9.36 1.90 -18.34
C PHE A 277 9.44 3.07 -19.31
N ASP A 278 9.76 2.80 -20.58
CA ASP A 278 9.90 3.84 -21.60
C ASP A 278 8.56 4.56 -21.85
N LEU A 279 7.47 3.81 -21.91
CA LEU A 279 6.13 4.38 -22.08
C LEU A 279 5.73 5.27 -20.90
N GLU A 280 6.05 4.87 -19.68
CA GLU A 280 5.69 5.63 -18.48
C GLU A 280 6.59 6.86 -18.28
N ILE A 281 7.90 6.74 -18.51
CA ILE A 281 8.84 7.86 -18.49
C ILE A 281 8.43 8.94 -19.50
N ASN A 282 8.10 8.53 -20.73
CA ASN A 282 7.65 9.46 -21.77
C ASN A 282 6.31 10.14 -21.41
N ALA A 283 5.37 9.39 -20.82
CA ALA A 283 4.09 9.94 -20.39
C ALA A 283 4.26 10.96 -19.26
N LEU A 284 5.13 10.69 -18.29
CA LEU A 284 5.46 11.63 -17.22
C LEU A 284 6.18 12.88 -17.75
N GLY A 285 7.06 12.73 -18.75
CA GLY A 285 7.70 13.85 -19.43
C GLY A 285 6.69 14.76 -20.11
N ALA A 286 5.75 14.19 -20.87
CA ALA A 286 4.66 14.96 -21.50
C ALA A 286 3.77 15.64 -20.45
N LEU A 287 3.43 14.95 -19.35
CA LEU A 287 2.66 15.52 -18.26
C LEU A 287 3.40 16.68 -17.56
N LEU A 288 4.72 16.58 -17.40
CA LEU A 288 5.55 17.65 -16.87
C LEU A 288 5.48 18.89 -17.76
N ASP A 289 5.63 18.71 -19.07
CA ASP A 289 5.55 19.80 -20.05
C ASP A 289 4.17 20.48 -19.99
N GLU A 290 3.09 19.72 -19.86
CA GLU A 290 1.73 20.24 -19.69
C GLU A 290 1.55 21.04 -18.39
N VAL A 291 2.09 20.55 -17.27
CA VAL A 291 2.05 21.23 -15.97
C VAL A 291 2.83 22.54 -16.02
N VAL A 292 4.01 22.53 -16.66
CA VAL A 292 4.85 23.74 -16.82
C VAL A 292 4.20 24.75 -17.76
N ALA A 293 3.61 24.32 -18.87
CA ALA A 293 3.03 25.21 -19.88
C ALA A 293 1.71 25.86 -19.44
N ASN A 294 0.86 25.12 -18.71
CA ASN A 294 -0.52 25.52 -18.45
C ASN A 294 -0.82 25.85 -16.98
N ASP A 295 0.18 25.79 -16.09
CA ASP A 295 0.00 25.89 -14.62
C ASP A 295 -1.15 24.99 -14.12
N CYS A 296 -1.29 23.81 -14.75
CA CYS A 296 -2.45 22.96 -14.56
C CYS A 296 -2.29 22.10 -13.31
N LEU A 297 -3.38 21.94 -12.56
CA LEU A 297 -3.42 21.04 -11.41
C LEU A 297 -3.27 19.59 -11.90
N CYS A 298 -2.38 18.84 -11.26
CA CYS A 298 -2.19 17.41 -11.46
C CYS A 298 -2.35 16.72 -10.11
N ASP A 299 -3.25 15.75 -10.03
CA ASP A 299 -3.43 14.89 -8.86
C ASP A 299 -2.99 13.45 -9.16
N VAL A 300 -2.99 12.60 -8.14
CA VAL A 300 -2.67 11.17 -8.27
C VAL A 300 -3.61 10.47 -9.25
N GLY A 301 -4.87 10.89 -9.36
CA GLY A 301 -5.82 10.31 -10.30
C GLY A 301 -5.39 10.52 -11.75
N ARG A 302 -4.93 11.73 -12.10
CA ARG A 302 -4.37 12.04 -13.42
C ARG A 302 -3.05 11.32 -13.65
N LEU A 303 -2.18 11.26 -12.64
CA LEU A 303 -0.91 10.54 -12.69
C LEU A 303 -1.11 9.05 -13.06
N LEU A 304 -2.11 8.40 -12.44
CA LEU A 304 -2.39 6.98 -12.63
C LEU A 304 -3.37 6.69 -13.79
N SER A 305 -3.82 7.71 -14.52
CA SER A 305 -4.92 7.60 -15.48
C SER A 305 -4.65 6.65 -16.65
N SER A 306 -3.39 6.39 -16.98
CA SER A 306 -3.01 5.46 -18.04
C SER A 306 -3.20 3.98 -17.67
N GLY A 307 -3.27 3.67 -16.37
CA GLY A 307 -3.23 2.30 -15.83
C GLY A 307 -1.86 1.60 -15.93
N ARG A 308 -0.93 2.11 -16.73
CA ARG A 308 0.38 1.47 -16.99
C ARG A 308 1.25 1.42 -15.74
N ALA A 309 1.30 2.49 -14.95
CA ALA A 309 2.03 2.52 -13.68
C ALA A 309 1.56 1.40 -12.73
N GLY A 310 0.25 1.11 -12.71
CA GLY A 310 -0.33 0.00 -11.97
C GLY A 310 0.22 -1.35 -12.42
N VAL A 311 0.13 -1.64 -13.71
CA VAL A 311 0.65 -2.89 -14.28
C VAL A 311 2.16 -3.03 -14.04
N LEU A 312 2.93 -1.99 -14.35
CA LEU A 312 4.38 -1.99 -14.15
C LEU A 312 4.76 -2.21 -12.69
N SER A 313 4.09 -1.55 -11.74
CA SER A 313 4.37 -1.71 -10.31
C SER A 313 4.04 -3.12 -9.80
N VAL A 314 2.95 -3.74 -10.27
CA VAL A 314 2.59 -5.13 -9.93
C VAL A 314 3.63 -6.10 -10.48
N GLU A 315 3.96 -6.00 -11.75
CA GLU A 315 4.88 -6.94 -12.40
C GLU A 315 6.31 -6.79 -11.88
N LEU A 316 6.77 -5.56 -11.61
CA LEU A 316 8.08 -5.33 -11.01
C LEU A 316 8.15 -5.90 -9.59
N SER A 317 7.08 -5.74 -8.80
CA SER A 317 6.98 -6.31 -7.45
C SER A 317 6.94 -7.84 -7.47
N ARG A 318 6.26 -8.44 -8.46
CA ARG A 318 6.23 -9.88 -8.69
C ARG A 318 7.62 -10.40 -9.09
N TRP A 319 8.27 -9.75 -10.05
CA TRP A 319 9.60 -10.12 -10.54
C TRP A 319 10.69 -9.98 -9.48
N LEU A 320 10.63 -8.95 -8.64
CA LEU A 320 11.57 -8.77 -7.50
C LEU A 320 11.62 -9.99 -6.57
N ARG A 321 10.54 -10.79 -6.50
CA ARG A 321 10.49 -12.02 -5.71
C ARG A 321 11.22 -13.20 -6.35
N THR A 322 11.51 -13.15 -7.64
CA THR A 322 12.27 -14.18 -8.36
C THR A 322 13.78 -13.89 -8.37
N LEU A 323 14.19 -12.68 -7.98
CA LEU A 323 15.60 -12.26 -7.86
C LEU A 323 16.33 -12.88 -6.67
#